data_AF-A0A433BTJ5-F1
#
_entry.id   AF-A0A433BTJ5-F1
#
_cell.length_a   1.000
_cell.length_b   1.000
_cell.length_c   1.000
_cell.angle_alpha   90.00
_cell.angle_beta   90.00
_cell.angle_gamma   90.00
#
_symmetry.space_group_name_H-M   'P 1'
#
loop_
_entity.id
_entity.type
_entity.pdbx_description
1 polymer ?
#
loop_
_entity_poly.entity_id
_entity_poly.type
_entity_poly.pdbx_seq_one_letter_code
_entity_poly.pdbx_strand_id
1 'polypeptide(L)'
;AAVLPALAGVVDRFPFPVRLGATLVFGRSAGILARLVVPSRDLIDLHAEVCRLSTPHLRPGPMPHTEPGDWTPHVTLARRVPPDRLARALGIAGRPAEISATASGLRLWNGNERTEIQIDSR
;
A
#
# COMPACT_ATOMS: atom_id res chain seq x y z
N ALA A 1 12.23 6.32 14.62
CA ALA A 1 10.87 6.62 15.09
C ALA A 1 10.46 5.63 16.19
N ALA A 2 9.68 6.04 17.19
CA ALA A 2 9.31 5.18 18.34
C ALA A 2 8.51 3.91 17.97
N VAL A 3 7.87 3.90 16.79
CA VAL A 3 7.12 2.75 16.26
C VAL A 3 8.03 1.62 15.72
N LEU A 4 9.28 1.91 15.32
CA LEU A 4 10.13 0.93 14.63
C LEU A 4 10.36 -0.35 15.46
N PRO A 5 10.69 -0.28 16.77
CA PRO A 5 10.86 -1.49 17.57
C PRO A 5 9.59 -2.34 17.69
N ALA A 6 8.40 -1.72 17.66
CA ALA A 6 7.13 -2.43 17.73
C ALA A 6 6.85 -3.23 16.44
N LEU A 7 7.38 -2.80 15.30
CA LEU A 7 7.17 -3.43 14.00
C LEU A 7 8.24 -4.47 13.63
N ALA A 8 9.32 -4.62 14.41
CA ALA A 8 10.44 -5.48 14.05
C ALA A 8 10.03 -6.96 13.83
N GLY A 9 9.14 -7.51 14.68
CA GLY A 9 8.65 -8.89 14.53
C GLY A 9 7.67 -9.10 13.38
N VAL A 10 7.18 -8.03 12.74
CA VAL A 10 6.31 -8.13 11.57
C VAL A 10 7.10 -8.57 10.33
N VAL A 11 8.41 -8.30 10.32
CA VAL A 11 9.31 -8.61 9.19
C VAL A 11 9.40 -10.12 8.93
N ASP A 12 9.23 -10.94 9.97
CA ASP A 12 9.26 -12.41 9.88
C ASP A 12 8.13 -13.00 9.00
N ARG A 13 7.14 -12.19 8.63
CA ARG A 13 6.04 -12.57 7.73
C ARG A 13 6.40 -12.45 6.25
N PHE A 14 7.58 -11.92 5.93
CA PHE A 14 8.07 -11.77 4.57
C PHE A 14 9.15 -12.82 4.25
N PRO A 15 9.34 -13.19 2.97
CA PRO A 15 8.55 -12.77 1.82
C PRO A 15 7.25 -13.57 1.66
N PHE A 16 6.24 -13.00 1.01
CA PHE A 16 5.03 -13.73 0.61
C PHE A 16 4.56 -13.33 -0.80
N PRO A 17 3.90 -14.24 -1.54
CA PRO A 17 3.44 -13.95 -2.89
C PRO A 17 2.27 -12.96 -2.88
N VAL A 18 2.25 -12.06 -3.86
CA VAL A 18 1.15 -11.13 -4.11
C VAL A 18 0.79 -11.08 -5.58
N ARG A 19 -0.44 -10.67 -5.88
CA ARG A 19 -0.94 -10.48 -7.24
C ARG A 19 -1.39 -9.06 -7.42
N LEU A 20 -0.92 -8.39 -8.47
CA LEU A 20 -1.43 -7.07 -8.87
C LEU A 20 -2.53 -7.28 -9.92
N GLY A 21 -3.78 -7.15 -9.49
CA GLY A 21 -4.99 -7.31 -10.30
C GLY A 21 -5.40 -6.02 -11.01
N ALA A 22 -6.71 -5.84 -11.24
CA ALA A 22 -7.28 -4.77 -12.06
C ALA A 22 -6.74 -3.36 -11.78
N THR A 23 -6.81 -2.50 -12.81
CA THR A 23 -6.52 -1.08 -12.69
C THR A 23 -7.63 -0.36 -11.92
N LEU A 24 -7.25 0.48 -10.97
CA LEU A 24 -8.12 1.33 -10.16
C LEU A 24 -7.92 2.79 -10.54
N VAL A 25 -9.01 3.58 -10.43
CA VAL A 25 -8.97 5.03 -10.52
C VAL A 25 -9.54 5.60 -9.22
N PHE A 26 -8.72 6.36 -8.49
CA PHE A 26 -9.18 7.14 -7.32
C PHE A 26 -9.26 8.62 -7.65
N GLY A 27 -10.03 9.36 -6.85
CA GLY A 27 -10.19 10.81 -6.96
C GLY A 27 -11.34 11.23 -7.88
N ARG A 28 -11.73 12.51 -7.80
CA ARG A 28 -12.91 13.05 -8.51
C ARG A 28 -12.57 13.97 -9.70
N SER A 29 -11.42 14.64 -9.70
CA SER A 29 -11.04 15.62 -10.73
C SER A 29 -9.81 15.20 -11.53
N ALA A 30 -8.65 15.15 -10.89
CA ALA A 30 -7.44 14.53 -11.45
C ALA A 30 -7.30 13.12 -10.87
N GLY A 31 -7.28 12.12 -11.75
CA GLY A 31 -7.29 10.72 -11.35
C GLY A 31 -5.95 10.28 -10.75
N ILE A 32 -6.01 9.44 -9.72
CA ILE A 32 -4.89 8.60 -9.30
C ILE A 32 -5.12 7.24 -9.97
N LEU A 33 -4.17 6.83 -10.80
CA LEU A 33 -4.18 5.53 -11.45
C LEU A 33 -3.37 4.56 -10.62
N ALA A 34 -3.95 3.42 -10.28
CA ALA A 34 -3.30 2.40 -9.47
C ALA A 34 -3.59 0.99 -10.00
N ARG A 35 -2.86 0.00 -9.50
CA ARG A 35 -3.22 -1.43 -9.62
C ARG A 35 -3.71 -1.92 -8.26
N LEU A 36 -4.81 -2.64 -8.24
CA LEU A 36 -5.27 -3.36 -7.05
C LEU A 36 -4.21 -4.41 -6.67
N VAL A 37 -3.82 -4.47 -5.41
CA VAL A 37 -3.18 -5.68 -4.87
C VAL A 37 -4.31 -6.60 -4.43
N VAL A 38 -4.38 -7.82 -4.97
CA VAL A 38 -5.44 -8.77 -4.61
C VAL A 38 -5.38 -9.02 -3.09
N PRO A 39 -6.48 -8.83 -2.35
CA PRO A 39 -6.49 -8.91 -0.87
C PRO A 39 -6.39 -10.37 -0.42
N SER A 40 -5.17 -10.91 -0.40
CA SER A 40 -4.89 -12.22 0.17
C SER A 40 -4.99 -12.19 1.69
N ARG A 41 -5.17 -13.36 2.30
CA ARG A 41 -5.16 -13.50 3.76
C ARG A 41 -3.87 -12.96 4.36
N ASP A 42 -2.71 -13.31 3.78
CA ASP A 42 -1.41 -12.85 4.26
C ASP A 42 -1.32 -11.31 4.32
N LEU A 43 -1.81 -10.62 3.28
CA LEU A 43 -1.78 -9.17 3.20
C LEU A 43 -2.73 -8.50 4.21
N ILE A 44 -3.96 -9.02 4.34
CA ILE A 44 -4.96 -8.44 5.22
C ILE A 44 -4.59 -8.68 6.69
N ASP A 45 -4.13 -9.88 7.04
CA ASP A 45 -3.66 -10.21 8.38
C ASP A 45 -2.40 -9.40 8.73
N LEU A 46 -1.52 -9.13 7.76
CA LEU A 46 -0.34 -8.27 7.94
C LEU A 46 -0.74 -6.83 8.22
N HIS A 47 -1.66 -6.28 7.42
CA HIS A 47 -2.17 -4.93 7.59
C HIS A 47 -2.82 -4.73 8.96
N ALA A 48 -3.69 -5.66 9.39
CA ALA A 48 -4.33 -5.60 10.70
C ALA A 48 -3.30 -5.54 11.85
N GLU A 49 -2.24 -6.34 11.76
CA GLU A 49 -1.18 -6.35 12.77
C GLU A 49 -0.35 -5.07 12.76
N VAL A 50 0.02 -4.56 11.58
CA VAL A 50 0.71 -3.26 11.45
C VAL A 50 -0.13 -2.13 12.03
N CYS A 51 -1.43 -2.09 11.73
CA CYS A 51 -2.36 -1.11 12.31
C CYS A 51 -2.36 -1.22 13.85
N ARG A 52 -2.57 -2.42 14.39
CA ARG A 52 -2.61 -2.66 15.84
C ARG A 52 -1.34 -2.17 16.55
N LEU A 53 -0.17 -2.50 16.00
CA LEU A 53 1.13 -2.13 16.56
C LEU A 53 1.43 -0.63 16.40
N SER A 54 0.96 -0.02 15.32
CA SER A 54 1.25 1.40 15.02
C SER A 54 0.32 2.37 15.74
N THR A 55 -0.94 1.98 16.02
CA THR A 55 -1.97 2.84 16.61
C THR A 55 -1.52 3.63 17.84
N PRO A 56 -0.82 3.06 18.84
CA PRO A 56 -0.34 3.81 20.00
C PRO A 56 0.60 4.98 19.65
N HIS A 57 1.26 4.90 18.50
CA HIS A 57 2.26 5.86 18.02
C HIS A 57 1.71 6.89 17.02
N LEU A 58 0.46 6.74 16.57
CA LEU A 58 -0.16 7.67 15.62
C LEU A 58 -0.80 8.85 16.35
N ARG A 59 -0.64 10.05 15.79
CA ARG A 59 -1.31 11.28 16.23
C ARG A 59 -1.76 12.04 14.98
N PRO A 60 -3.05 12.41 14.83
CA PRO A 60 -4.18 12.18 15.74
C PRO A 60 -4.72 10.73 15.77
N GLY A 61 -4.24 9.85 14.89
CA GLY A 61 -4.72 8.48 14.71
C GLY A 61 -4.51 8.02 13.26
N PRO A 62 -4.89 6.79 12.89
CA PRO A 62 -4.87 6.36 11.49
C PRO A 62 -5.88 7.16 10.66
N MET A 63 -5.66 7.21 9.35
CA MET A 63 -6.68 7.75 8.44
C MET A 63 -7.80 6.71 8.28
N PRO A 64 -9.10 7.07 8.32
CA PRO A 64 -10.18 6.08 8.29
C PRO A 64 -10.11 5.08 7.12
N HIS A 65 -9.79 5.55 5.91
CA HIS A 65 -9.65 4.71 4.71
C HIS A 65 -8.37 3.84 4.68
N THR A 66 -7.61 3.83 5.77
CA THR A 66 -6.46 2.95 5.99
C THR A 66 -6.70 1.96 7.12
N GLU A 67 -7.88 1.96 7.72
CA GLU A 67 -8.20 1.01 8.79
C GLU A 67 -8.49 -0.39 8.23
N PRO A 68 -8.29 -1.46 9.03
CA PRO A 68 -8.67 -2.80 8.63
C PRO A 68 -10.15 -2.88 8.26
N GLY A 69 -10.43 -3.36 7.05
CA GLY A 69 -11.79 -3.40 6.47
C GLY A 69 -12.10 -2.22 5.54
N ASP A 70 -11.44 -1.08 5.72
CA ASP A 70 -11.67 0.15 4.93
C ASP A 70 -10.54 0.48 3.95
N TRP A 71 -9.43 -0.27 4.02
CA TRP A 71 -8.29 -0.12 3.13
C TRP A 71 -8.49 -0.82 1.78
N THR A 72 -8.28 -0.08 0.68
CA THR A 72 -8.11 -0.66 -0.66
C THR A 72 -6.62 -0.86 -0.94
N PRO A 73 -6.06 -2.07 -0.84
CA PRO A 73 -4.64 -2.31 -1.07
C PRO A 73 -4.27 -2.08 -2.54
N HIS A 74 -3.30 -1.21 -2.80
CA HIS A 74 -2.99 -0.79 -4.17
C HIS A 74 -1.53 -0.34 -4.36
N VAL A 75 -1.08 -0.40 -5.61
CA VAL A 75 0.18 0.21 -6.08
C VAL A 75 -0.17 1.39 -6.97
N THR A 76 0.17 2.60 -6.53
CA THR A 76 -0.03 3.81 -7.34
C THR A 76 0.94 3.82 -8.53
N LEU A 77 0.41 3.99 -9.74
CA LEU A 77 1.19 4.10 -10.98
C LEU A 77 1.39 5.55 -11.41
N ALA A 78 0.33 6.37 -11.31
CA ALA A 78 0.37 7.76 -11.70
C ALA A 78 -0.57 8.60 -10.83
N ARG A 79 -0.21 9.86 -10.62
CA ARG A 79 -1.04 10.85 -9.93
C ARG A 79 -1.34 12.00 -10.86
N ARG A 80 -2.48 12.65 -10.65
CA ARG A 80 -2.92 13.82 -11.43
C ARG A 80 -3.09 13.51 -12.92
N VAL A 81 -3.66 12.35 -13.24
CA VAL A 81 -3.99 11.99 -14.63
C VAL A 81 -5.19 12.85 -15.06
N PRO A 82 -5.05 13.69 -16.11
CA PRO A 82 -6.15 14.53 -16.56
C PRO A 82 -7.20 13.69 -17.31
N PRO A 83 -8.47 14.11 -17.33
CA PRO A 83 -9.57 13.33 -17.91
C PRO A 83 -9.35 12.90 -19.37
N ASP A 84 -8.77 13.79 -20.19
CA ASP A 84 -8.46 13.56 -21.61
C ASP A 84 -7.41 12.46 -21.84
N ARG A 85 -6.60 12.14 -20.83
CA ARG A 85 -5.57 11.08 -20.90
C ARG A 85 -5.97 9.78 -20.22
N LEU A 86 -7.10 9.76 -19.50
CA LEU A 86 -7.46 8.64 -18.63
C LEU A 86 -7.67 7.34 -19.40
N ALA A 87 -8.39 7.38 -20.52
CA ALA A 87 -8.66 6.19 -21.34
C ALA A 87 -7.37 5.52 -21.85
N ARG A 88 -6.43 6.33 -22.35
CA ARG A 88 -5.11 5.84 -22.78
C ARG A 88 -4.32 5.25 -21.61
N ALA A 89 -4.33 5.93 -20.46
CA ALA A 89 -3.62 5.47 -19.27
C ALA A 89 -4.17 4.13 -18.77
N LEU A 90 -5.50 3.94 -18.78
CA LEU A 90 -6.16 2.66 -18.47
C LEU A 90 -5.74 1.55 -19.45
N GLY A 91 -5.69 1.84 -20.75
CA GLY A 91 -5.26 0.86 -21.75
C GLY A 91 -3.81 0.37 -21.57
N ILE A 92 -2.93 1.25 -21.09
CA ILE A 92 -1.54 0.91 -20.75
C ILE A 92 -1.48 0.14 -19.43
N ALA A 93 -2.08 0.69 -18.37
CA ALA A 93 -2.00 0.13 -17.02
C ALA A 93 -2.77 -1.20 -16.85
N GLY A 94 -3.76 -1.47 -17.70
CA GLY A 94 -4.55 -2.69 -17.67
C GLY A 94 -3.83 -3.93 -18.21
N ARG A 95 -2.59 -3.79 -18.69
CA ARG A 95 -1.85 -4.87 -19.34
C ARG A 95 -0.52 -5.16 -18.61
N PRO A 96 -0.21 -6.43 -18.30
CA PRO A 96 -1.08 -7.61 -18.41
C PRO A 96 -2.29 -7.54 -17.47
N ALA A 97 -3.26 -8.44 -17.66
CA ALA A 97 -4.46 -8.51 -16.82
C ALA A 97 -4.09 -8.67 -15.33
N GLU A 98 -3.05 -9.45 -15.06
CA GLU A 98 -2.50 -9.67 -13.73
C GLU A 98 -0.97 -9.74 -13.76
N ILE A 99 -0.34 -9.28 -12.69
CA ILE A 99 1.12 -9.39 -12.47
C ILE A 99 1.34 -10.21 -11.20
N SER A 100 2.11 -11.29 -11.31
CA SER A 100 2.63 -12.02 -10.15
C SER A 100 3.83 -11.29 -9.57
N ALA A 101 3.87 -11.11 -8.26
CA ALA A 101 4.92 -10.41 -7.56
C ALA A 101 5.14 -11.01 -6.16
N THR A 102 6.17 -10.51 -5.47
CA THR A 102 6.50 -10.90 -4.10
C THR A 102 6.59 -9.65 -3.25
N ALA A 103 5.91 -9.64 -2.11
CA ALA A 103 6.15 -8.65 -1.07
C ALA A 103 7.40 -9.10 -0.31
N SER A 104 8.45 -8.28 -0.28
CA SER A 104 9.77 -8.66 0.22
C SER A 104 10.12 -8.10 1.59
N GLY A 105 9.38 -7.11 2.08
CA GLY A 105 9.66 -6.47 3.37
C GLY A 105 8.79 -5.26 3.63
N LEU A 106 9.16 -4.51 4.66
CA LEU A 106 8.43 -3.34 5.14
C LEU A 106 9.37 -2.14 5.29
N ARG A 107 8.87 -0.95 4.98
CA ARG A 107 9.57 0.31 5.25
C ARG A 107 8.62 1.30 5.91
N LEU A 108 9.16 2.14 6.79
CA LEU A 108 8.46 3.31 7.32
C LEU A 108 8.72 4.51 6.39
N TRP A 109 7.67 5.10 5.84
CA TRP A 109 7.74 6.36 5.09
C TRP A 109 7.44 7.55 6.00
N ASN A 110 8.36 8.51 6.10
CA ASN A 110 8.14 9.78 6.76
C ASN A 110 7.72 10.83 5.70
N GLY A 111 6.43 11.21 5.71
CA GLY A 111 5.90 12.18 4.76
C GLY A 111 6.42 13.62 4.93
N ASN A 112 6.81 14.01 6.14
CA ASN A 112 7.29 15.36 6.43
C ASN A 112 8.71 15.56 5.91
N GLU A 113 9.59 14.61 6.20
CA GLU A 113 11.00 14.65 5.80
C GLU A 113 11.22 14.04 4.41
N ARG A 114 10.22 13.34 3.86
CA ARG A 114 10.30 12.60 2.60
C ARG A 114 11.40 11.53 2.61
N THR A 115 11.59 10.91 3.76
CA THR A 115 12.59 9.87 4.01
C THR A 115 11.90 8.52 4.21
N GLU A 116 12.68 7.46 4.04
CA GLU A 116 12.25 6.11 4.39
C GLU A 116 13.28 5.38 5.22
N ILE A 117 12.80 4.47 6.05
CA ILE A 117 13.61 3.61 6.89
C ILE A 117 13.15 2.18 6.63
N GLN A 118 14.05 1.32 6.15
CA GLN A 118 13.77 -0.11 6.04
C GLN A 118 13.56 -0.68 7.44
N ILE A 119 12.58 -1.56 7.59
CA ILE A 119 12.30 -2.25 8.84
C ILE A 119 12.81 -3.67 8.64
N ASP A 120 13.84 -4.00 9.39
CA ASP A 120 14.48 -5.31 9.36
C ASP A 120 14.20 -6.04 10.68
N SER A 121 14.16 -7.37 10.63
CA SER A 121 14.32 -8.22 11.82
C SER A 121 15.75 -7.95 12.32
N ARG A 122 15.89 -7.46 13.55
CA ARG A 122 17.18 -7.06 14.15
C ARG A 122 18.33 -8.02 13.85
#